data_AF-A0A7J0EHB6-F1
#
_entry.id   AF-A0A7J0EHB6-F1
#
_cell.length_a   1.000
_cell.length_b   1.000
_cell.length_c   1.000
_cell.angle_alpha   90.00
_cell.angle_beta   90.00
_cell.angle_gamma   90.00
#
_symmetry.space_group_name_H-M   'P 1'
#
loop_
_entity.id
_entity.type
_entity.pdbx_description
1 polymer ?
#
loop_
_entity_poly.entity_id
_entity_poly.type
_entity_poly.pdbx_seq_one_letter_code
_entity_poly.pdbx_strand_id
1 'polypeptide(L)'
;MVLPFPLLTVASLCRTIEHCIKKRLQWNTCFARKVIKEGEYYEEMMRYLRKNLALFPYHLAEYVCRVMRVSPFRYYCDMIFEVMKNEQPYDSIPNFSAADALRLTGIGRNEFIDIMNKCRSKKIMWKLNKSIAKESLPTQPVDFVIEPWWGVCLVNFTLEEFKKLSEEEMATIDKVCKEEANSFILFDPEIVKGLYRRGLIYFDVPVYPDDRFKGLKGLFPTGSSHYEDPIEELLYAVFVVSSENSTVAELAATLQADLSQLQSAASFACRLGWAVKSIDPASVLHDSTASGIPNINLSDEEDGSRASVSSLNMSNDGTTVQQGDILGTENYGPASAYTRVAFVC
;
A
#
# COMPACT_ATOMS: atom_id res chain seq x y z
N MET A 1 12.07 28.22 43.77
CA MET A 1 13.18 27.89 42.87
C MET A 1 12.66 28.07 41.44
N VAL A 2 12.85 29.25 40.88
CA VAL A 2 12.31 29.64 39.56
C VAL A 2 13.34 29.19 38.52
N LEU A 3 12.99 28.23 37.67
CA LEU A 3 13.83 27.88 36.51
C LEU A 3 13.96 29.14 35.63
N PRO A 4 15.16 29.50 35.15
CA PRO A 4 15.35 30.70 34.35
C PRO A 4 14.53 30.62 33.05
N PHE A 5 13.86 31.72 32.70
CA PHE A 5 12.95 31.90 31.56
C PHE A 5 13.40 31.30 30.19
N PRO A 6 14.71 31.25 29.83
CA PRO A 6 15.17 30.59 28.60
C PRO A 6 15.06 29.06 28.63
N LEU A 7 15.14 28.42 29.81
CA LEU A 7 15.04 26.97 29.93
C LEU A 7 13.59 26.50 29.82
N LEU A 8 12.63 27.33 30.24
CA LEU A 8 11.21 27.03 30.12
C LEU A 8 10.75 27.00 28.65
N THR A 9 11.31 27.89 27.82
CA THR A 9 11.04 27.96 26.38
C THR A 9 11.64 26.77 25.63
N VAL A 10 12.90 26.42 25.85
CA VAL A 10 13.51 25.23 25.23
C VAL A 10 12.80 23.94 25.65
N ALA A 11 12.51 23.77 26.94
CA ALA A 11 11.77 22.59 27.42
C ALA A 11 10.33 22.51 26.90
N SER A 12 9.70 23.65 26.57
CA SER A 12 8.39 23.66 25.91
C SER A 12 8.49 23.26 24.44
N LEU A 13 9.51 23.74 23.73
CA LEU A 13 9.76 23.42 22.32
C LEU A 13 10.08 21.93 22.12
N CYS A 14 10.90 21.33 22.99
CA CYS A 14 11.17 19.89 22.98
C CYS A 14 9.89 19.08 23.18
N ARG A 15 9.04 19.47 24.14
CA ARG A 15 7.75 18.81 24.37
C ARG A 15 6.81 18.89 23.17
N THR A 16 6.80 20.01 22.44
CA THR A 16 6.02 20.15 21.22
C THR A 16 6.50 19.22 20.10
N ILE A 17 7.81 19.11 19.90
CA ILE A 17 8.39 18.18 18.91
C ILE A 17 8.04 16.75 19.27
N GLU A 18 8.27 16.34 20.53
CA GLU A 18 7.93 15.01 21.02
C GLU A 18 6.45 14.67 20.81
N HIS A 19 5.56 15.61 21.09
CA HIS A 19 4.12 15.42 20.87
C HIS A 19 3.81 15.17 19.39
N CYS A 20 4.35 16.01 18.49
CA CYS A 20 4.14 15.86 17.05
C CYS A 20 4.69 14.51 16.54
N ILE A 21 5.85 14.08 17.05
CA ILE A 21 6.46 12.78 16.70
C ILE A 21 5.60 11.62 17.18
N LYS A 22 5.17 11.64 18.45
CA LYS A 22 4.31 10.60 19.04
C LYS A 22 3.00 10.43 18.27
N LYS A 23 2.42 11.54 17.79
CA LYS A 23 1.21 11.57 16.96
C LYS A 23 1.48 11.41 15.46
N ARG A 24 2.74 11.23 15.03
CA ARG A 24 3.16 11.03 13.63
C ARG A 24 2.62 12.09 12.67
N LEU A 25 2.63 13.35 13.11
CA LEU A 25 2.10 14.44 12.30
C LEU A 25 3.03 14.76 11.13
N GLN A 26 2.49 15.19 10.00
CA GLN A 26 3.30 15.68 8.89
C GLN A 26 4.02 16.97 9.29
N TRP A 27 5.29 17.09 8.94
CA TRP A 27 6.13 18.21 9.40
C TRP A 27 5.55 19.57 8.98
N ASN A 28 5.16 19.70 7.71
CA ASN A 28 4.63 20.95 7.14
C ASN A 28 3.28 21.38 7.73
N THR A 29 2.49 20.46 8.30
CA THR A 29 1.18 20.77 8.90
C THR A 29 1.28 21.05 10.40
N CYS A 30 2.25 20.47 11.11
CA CYS A 30 2.38 20.63 12.56
C CYS A 30 3.33 21.76 13.00
N PHE A 31 3.29 22.11 14.29
CA PHE A 31 4.09 23.22 14.84
C PHE A 31 5.61 22.95 14.81
N ALA A 32 6.03 21.69 14.69
CA ALA A 32 7.44 21.31 14.66
C ALA A 32 8.23 22.06 13.56
N ARG A 33 7.59 22.42 12.43
CA ARG A 33 8.22 23.21 11.36
C ARG A 33 8.81 24.55 11.77
N LYS A 34 8.35 25.11 12.89
CA LYS A 34 8.86 26.38 13.42
C LYS A 34 10.13 26.21 14.27
N VAL A 35 10.49 24.97 14.58
CA VAL A 35 11.45 24.64 15.66
C VAL A 35 12.57 23.72 15.17
N ILE A 36 12.27 22.80 14.27
CA ILE A 36 13.20 21.78 13.77
C ILE A 36 13.08 21.67 12.25
N LYS A 37 14.20 21.39 11.57
CA LYS A 37 14.22 21.18 10.12
C LYS A 37 13.51 19.88 9.76
N GLU A 38 12.94 19.81 8.56
CA GLU A 38 12.17 18.66 8.09
C GLU A 38 12.97 17.35 8.17
N GLY A 39 14.21 17.33 7.68
CA GLY A 39 15.08 16.16 7.77
C GLY A 39 15.33 15.68 9.20
N GLU A 40 15.71 16.60 10.10
CA GLU A 40 15.96 16.29 11.51
C GLU A 40 14.69 15.78 12.21
N TYR A 41 13.52 16.34 11.87
CA TYR A 41 12.23 15.90 12.41
C TYR A 41 11.90 14.46 12.02
N TYR A 42 12.00 14.12 10.74
CA TYR A 42 11.69 12.77 10.28
C TYR A 42 12.76 11.76 10.71
N GLU A 43 14.03 12.16 10.85
CA GLU A 43 15.04 11.30 11.47
C GLU A 43 14.71 10.95 12.93
N GLU A 44 14.33 11.96 13.73
CA GLU A 44 13.92 11.74 15.13
C GLU A 44 12.62 10.92 15.20
N MET A 45 11.66 11.16 14.30
CA MET A 45 10.44 10.35 14.22
C MET A 45 10.77 8.90 13.90
N MET A 46 11.55 8.63 12.87
CA MET A 46 11.89 7.25 12.48
C MET A 46 12.71 6.54 13.55
N ARG A 47 13.57 7.25 14.28
CA ARG A 47 14.28 6.73 15.47
C ARG A 47 13.30 6.38 16.59
N TYR A 48 12.35 7.27 16.88
CA TYR A 48 11.30 7.04 17.86
C TYR A 48 10.44 5.83 17.50
N LEU A 49 9.97 5.73 16.25
CA LEU A 49 9.10 4.63 15.81
C LEU A 49 9.80 3.27 15.90
N ARG A 50 11.05 3.15 15.41
CA ARG A 50 11.82 1.89 15.54
C ARG A 50 12.04 1.49 16.99
N LYS A 51 12.42 2.45 17.86
CA LYS A 51 12.64 2.19 19.28
C LYS A 51 11.40 1.62 19.97
N ASN A 52 10.21 2.04 19.54
CA ASN A 52 8.93 1.58 20.08
C ASN A 52 8.30 0.43 19.27
N LEU A 53 9.05 -0.17 18.32
CA LEU A 53 8.57 -1.25 17.43
C LEU A 53 7.27 -0.89 16.69
N ALA A 54 7.10 0.40 16.41
CA ALA A 54 5.89 0.98 15.90
C ALA A 54 5.69 0.70 14.41
N LEU A 55 4.45 0.78 13.94
CA LEU A 55 4.11 0.58 12.54
C LEU A 55 4.84 1.58 11.62
N PHE A 56 5.22 1.12 10.42
CA PHE A 56 5.76 2.03 9.40
C PHE A 56 4.75 3.15 9.07
N PRO A 57 5.17 4.43 9.04
CA PRO A 57 4.25 5.54 8.84
C PRO A 57 3.90 5.72 7.35
N TYR A 58 3.04 4.87 6.80
CA TYR A 58 2.67 4.91 5.37
C TYR A 58 2.08 6.24 4.91
N HIS A 59 1.34 6.94 5.78
CA HIS A 59 0.79 8.27 5.48
C HIS A 59 1.88 9.35 5.31
N LEU A 60 3.12 9.04 5.71
CA LEU A 60 4.31 9.88 5.52
C LEU A 60 5.28 9.28 4.48
N ALA A 61 4.85 8.25 3.73
CA ALA A 61 5.69 7.54 2.76
C ALA A 61 6.25 8.46 1.69
N GLU A 62 5.54 9.54 1.32
CA GLU A 62 6.06 10.51 0.35
C GLU A 62 7.40 11.09 0.82
N TYR A 63 7.56 11.46 2.09
CA TYR A 63 8.85 11.93 2.59
C TYR A 63 9.79 10.76 2.91
N VAL A 64 9.29 9.75 3.62
CA VAL A 64 10.12 8.65 4.16
C VAL A 64 10.70 7.77 3.04
N CYS A 65 9.89 7.39 2.06
CA CYS A 65 10.35 6.58 0.93
C CYS A 65 11.11 7.42 -0.11
N ARG A 66 10.57 8.58 -0.51
CA ARG A 66 11.16 9.39 -1.58
C ARG A 66 12.42 10.10 -1.17
N VAL A 67 12.36 10.83 -0.06
CA VAL A 67 13.43 11.73 0.40
C VAL A 67 14.44 10.99 1.27
N MET A 68 13.98 10.29 2.32
CA MET A 68 14.89 9.57 3.21
C MET A 68 15.40 8.24 2.64
N ARG A 69 14.82 7.76 1.53
CA ARG A 69 15.15 6.46 0.90
C ARG A 69 15.00 5.28 1.86
N VAL A 70 14.03 5.34 2.77
CA VAL A 70 13.71 4.24 3.69
C VAL A 70 12.43 3.54 3.21
N SER A 71 12.57 2.33 2.68
CA SER A 71 11.42 1.50 2.31
C SER A 71 10.79 0.82 3.54
N PRO A 72 9.49 0.47 3.50
CA PRO A 72 8.84 -0.32 4.55
C PRO A 72 9.57 -1.66 4.80
N PHE A 73 10.01 -2.33 3.73
CA PHE A 73 10.80 -3.56 3.82
C PHE A 73 12.06 -3.37 4.67
N ARG A 74 12.87 -2.35 4.35
CA ARG A 74 14.11 -2.07 5.08
C ARG A 74 13.83 -1.69 6.53
N TYR A 75 12.79 -0.90 6.77
CA TYR A 75 12.35 -0.51 8.10
C TYR A 75 12.06 -1.73 8.98
N TYR A 76 11.30 -2.71 8.48
CA TYR A 76 10.98 -3.90 9.26
C TYR A 76 12.15 -4.87 9.39
N CYS A 77 13.03 -5.00 8.38
CA CYS A 77 14.28 -5.74 8.54
C CYS A 77 15.14 -5.16 9.66
N ASP A 78 15.30 -3.83 9.71
CA ASP A 78 16.05 -3.14 10.76
C ASP A 78 15.39 -3.32 12.14
N MET A 79 14.06 -3.25 12.22
CA MET A 79 13.31 -3.50 13.46
C MET A 79 13.50 -4.94 13.97
N ILE A 80 13.29 -5.95 13.12
CA ILE A 80 13.46 -7.36 13.46
C ILE A 80 14.91 -7.60 13.93
N PHE A 81 15.88 -7.04 13.24
CA PHE A 81 17.28 -7.10 13.62
C PHE A 81 17.54 -6.52 15.01
N GLU A 82 16.94 -5.37 15.33
CA GLU A 82 17.04 -4.74 16.65
C GLU A 82 16.43 -5.62 17.75
N VAL A 83 15.29 -6.24 17.50
CA VAL A 83 14.63 -7.20 18.43
C VAL A 83 15.55 -8.40 18.70
N MET A 84 16.07 -9.03 17.64
CA MET A 84 17.06 -10.12 17.76
C MET A 84 18.30 -9.67 18.54
N LYS A 85 18.77 -8.45 18.26
CA LYS A 85 19.96 -7.88 18.88
C LYS A 85 19.84 -7.64 20.37
N ASN A 86 18.66 -7.26 20.80
CA ASN A 86 18.36 -7.04 22.20
C ASN A 86 17.86 -8.32 22.88
N GLU A 87 17.96 -9.47 22.20
CA GLU A 87 17.49 -10.79 22.63
C GLU A 87 16.02 -10.80 23.10
N GLN A 88 15.21 -9.90 22.55
CA GLN A 88 13.79 -9.81 22.85
C GLN A 88 13.02 -10.91 22.12
N PRO A 89 11.93 -11.45 22.71
CA PRO A 89 11.08 -12.38 22.01
C PRO A 89 10.37 -11.70 20.83
N TYR A 90 10.03 -12.48 19.79
CA TYR A 90 9.23 -11.98 18.66
C TYR A 90 7.91 -11.34 19.12
N ASP A 91 7.29 -11.92 20.15
CA ASP A 91 6.02 -11.47 20.74
C ASP A 91 6.12 -10.06 21.39
N SER A 92 7.32 -9.44 21.44
CA SER A 92 7.48 -8.03 21.82
C SER A 92 7.09 -7.04 20.69
N ILE A 93 7.02 -7.50 19.44
CA ILE A 93 6.62 -6.68 18.30
C ILE A 93 5.08 -6.54 18.32
N PRO A 94 4.52 -5.32 18.29
CA PRO A 94 3.07 -5.11 18.22
C PRO A 94 2.43 -5.83 17.02
N ASN A 95 1.19 -6.31 17.18
CA ASN A 95 0.53 -7.19 16.20
C ASN A 95 0.47 -6.61 14.79
N PHE A 96 0.12 -5.32 14.65
CA PHE A 96 0.06 -4.67 13.33
C PHE A 96 1.43 -4.54 12.68
N SER A 97 2.46 -4.17 13.46
CA SER A 97 3.85 -4.16 13.00
C SER A 97 4.31 -5.56 12.60
N ALA A 98 3.97 -6.59 13.37
CA ALA A 98 4.31 -7.98 13.09
C ALA A 98 3.61 -8.51 11.82
N ALA A 99 2.34 -8.19 11.63
CA ALA A 99 1.59 -8.57 10.43
C ALA A 99 2.19 -7.94 9.17
N ASP A 100 2.54 -6.65 9.23
CA ASP A 100 3.13 -5.96 8.10
C ASP A 100 4.59 -6.37 7.84
N ALA A 101 5.35 -6.60 8.90
CA ALA A 101 6.70 -7.17 8.81
C ALA A 101 6.68 -8.56 8.17
N LEU A 102 5.75 -9.44 8.58
CA LEU A 102 5.57 -10.75 7.96
C LEU A 102 5.24 -10.62 6.47
N ARG A 103 4.29 -9.75 6.11
CA ARG A 103 3.88 -9.52 4.71
C ARG A 103 5.04 -9.09 3.82
N LEU A 104 5.94 -8.26 4.33
CA LEU A 104 7.03 -7.67 3.54
C LEU A 104 8.33 -8.48 3.58
N THR A 105 8.64 -9.11 4.72
CA THR A 105 9.92 -9.79 4.95
C THR A 105 9.80 -11.31 4.92
N GLY A 106 8.59 -11.86 5.09
CA GLY A 106 8.37 -13.29 5.26
C GLY A 106 8.82 -13.84 6.62
N ILE A 107 9.28 -12.99 7.54
CA ILE A 107 9.71 -13.42 8.88
C ILE A 107 8.54 -13.34 9.84
N GLY A 108 7.97 -14.50 10.16
CA GLY A 108 7.05 -14.66 11.27
C GLY A 108 7.78 -15.14 12.53
N ARG A 109 6.98 -15.55 13.52
CA ARG A 109 7.48 -16.04 14.81
C ARG A 109 8.40 -17.25 14.66
N ASN A 110 8.07 -18.18 13.78
CA ASN A 110 8.83 -19.42 13.59
C ASN A 110 10.17 -19.14 12.91
N GLU A 111 10.17 -18.35 11.84
CA GLU A 111 11.37 -17.94 11.10
C GLU A 111 12.31 -17.13 12.02
N PHE A 112 11.75 -16.25 12.85
CA PHE A 112 12.51 -15.51 13.85
C PHE A 112 13.19 -16.44 14.86
N ILE A 113 12.45 -17.41 15.43
CA ILE A 113 12.98 -18.38 16.40
C ILE A 113 14.11 -19.19 15.76
N ASP A 114 13.95 -19.62 14.52
CA ASP A 114 14.97 -20.38 13.80
C ASP A 114 16.25 -19.57 13.60
N ILE A 115 16.14 -18.29 13.24
CA ILE A 115 17.30 -17.38 13.12
C ILE A 115 17.97 -17.20 14.49
N MET A 116 17.19 -16.98 15.55
CA MET A 116 17.71 -16.81 16.91
C MET A 116 18.43 -18.08 17.40
N ASN A 117 17.90 -19.26 17.10
CA ASN A 117 18.54 -20.54 17.44
C ASN A 117 19.86 -20.73 16.69
N LYS A 118 19.91 -20.37 15.40
CA LYS A 118 21.15 -20.35 14.59
C LYS A 118 22.19 -19.38 15.16
N CYS A 119 21.77 -18.24 15.71
CA CYS A 119 22.66 -17.28 16.35
C CYS A 119 23.20 -17.80 17.70
N ARG A 120 22.36 -18.49 18.49
CA ARG A 120 22.74 -19.02 19.82
C ARG A 120 23.62 -20.27 19.75
N SER A 121 23.46 -21.10 18.72
CA SER A 121 24.21 -22.36 18.57
C SER A 121 25.73 -22.15 18.41
N LYS A 122 26.18 -20.95 18.01
CA LYS A 122 27.60 -20.65 17.79
C LYS A 122 28.37 -20.04 18.98
N LYS A 123 27.76 -19.92 20.17
CA LYS A 123 28.37 -19.62 21.50
C LYS A 123 29.56 -18.62 21.57
N ILE A 124 29.74 -17.69 20.63
CA ILE A 124 30.92 -16.83 20.58
C ILE A 124 30.52 -15.43 20.11
N MET A 125 30.56 -14.48 21.04
CA MET A 125 30.47 -13.02 20.89
C MET A 125 29.30 -12.48 20.04
N TRP A 126 28.51 -11.55 20.64
CA TRP A 126 27.48 -10.75 19.97
C TRP A 126 27.90 -10.19 18.59
N LYS A 127 29.19 -9.85 18.40
CA LYS A 127 29.72 -9.39 17.10
C LYS A 127 29.56 -10.42 15.95
N LEU A 128 29.70 -11.71 16.22
CA LEU A 128 29.53 -12.80 15.24
C LEU A 128 28.03 -13.12 15.06
N ASN A 129 27.25 -13.08 16.14
CA ASN A 129 25.79 -13.22 16.08
C ASN A 129 25.14 -12.09 15.27
N LYS A 130 25.72 -10.88 15.33
CA LYS A 130 25.28 -9.72 14.56
C LYS A 130 25.40 -9.93 13.06
N SER A 131 26.52 -10.48 12.57
CA SER A 131 26.67 -10.74 11.12
C SER A 131 25.75 -11.87 10.67
N ILE A 132 25.62 -12.93 11.47
CA ILE A 132 24.73 -14.07 11.17
C ILE A 132 23.26 -13.61 11.11
N ALA A 133 22.80 -12.82 12.07
CA ALA A 133 21.44 -12.28 12.05
C ALA A 133 21.22 -11.44 10.79
N LYS A 134 22.15 -10.53 10.47
CA LYS A 134 22.06 -9.68 9.28
C LYS A 134 22.07 -10.49 7.97
N GLU A 135 22.88 -11.55 7.89
CA GLU A 135 22.96 -12.46 6.74
C GLU A 135 21.73 -13.37 6.62
N SER A 136 21.04 -13.65 7.73
CA SER A 136 19.84 -14.49 7.76
C SER A 136 18.56 -13.72 7.43
N LEU A 137 18.60 -12.39 7.49
CA LEU A 137 17.48 -11.55 7.07
C LEU A 137 17.40 -11.48 5.54
N PRO A 138 16.17 -11.38 4.99
CA PRO A 138 15.98 -11.24 3.56
C PRO A 138 16.66 -9.97 3.03
N THR A 139 17.17 -10.04 1.81
CA THR A 139 17.77 -8.89 1.10
C THR A 139 16.80 -8.21 0.14
N GLN A 140 15.66 -8.87 -0.15
CA GLN A 140 14.59 -8.37 -1.00
C GLN A 140 13.23 -8.66 -0.35
N PRO A 141 12.21 -7.83 -0.61
CA PRO A 141 10.87 -8.07 -0.12
C PRO A 141 10.28 -9.35 -0.72
N VAL A 142 9.42 -10.01 0.05
CA VAL A 142 8.61 -11.15 -0.42
C VAL A 142 7.52 -10.64 -1.37
N ASP A 143 7.14 -11.47 -2.33
CA ASP A 143 6.02 -11.17 -3.21
C ASP A 143 4.70 -11.15 -2.43
N PHE A 144 3.92 -10.09 -2.61
CA PHE A 144 2.59 -9.93 -2.02
C PHE A 144 1.61 -9.44 -3.10
N VAL A 145 0.32 -9.54 -2.80
CA VAL A 145 -0.74 -9.09 -3.71
C VAL A 145 -0.74 -7.56 -3.78
N ILE A 146 -0.53 -7.03 -4.99
CA ILE A 146 -0.63 -5.60 -5.29
C ILE A 146 -1.96 -5.40 -6.01
N GLU A 147 -2.85 -4.58 -5.46
CA GLU A 147 -4.13 -4.34 -6.11
C GLU A 147 -3.97 -3.42 -7.34
N PRO A 148 -4.80 -3.57 -8.38
CA PRO A 148 -4.67 -2.80 -9.63
C PRO A 148 -4.73 -1.28 -9.46
N TRP A 149 -5.40 -0.81 -8.40
CA TRP A 149 -5.61 0.62 -8.10
C TRP A 149 -4.52 1.24 -7.21
N TRP A 150 -3.53 0.45 -6.75
CA TRP A 150 -2.43 1.00 -5.95
C TRP A 150 -1.57 1.95 -6.78
N GLY A 151 -1.19 3.07 -6.19
CA GLY A 151 -0.32 4.05 -6.84
C GLY A 151 1.13 3.57 -6.89
N VAL A 152 1.78 3.73 -8.03
CA VAL A 152 3.22 3.53 -8.22
C VAL A 152 3.92 4.87 -8.03
N CYS A 153 4.74 4.98 -6.99
CA CYS A 153 5.41 6.23 -6.64
C CYS A 153 6.92 6.09 -6.73
N LEU A 154 7.57 7.07 -7.36
CA LEU A 154 9.03 7.14 -7.49
C LEU A 154 9.68 7.62 -6.21
N VAL A 155 10.90 7.14 -5.99
CA VAL A 155 11.83 7.70 -4.99
C VAL A 155 12.81 8.68 -5.64
N ASN A 156 13.68 9.33 -4.86
CA ASN A 156 14.80 10.07 -5.44
C ASN A 156 15.91 9.10 -5.89
N PHE A 157 16.35 9.21 -7.15
CA PHE A 157 17.35 8.31 -7.74
C PHE A 157 18.75 8.90 -7.58
N THR A 158 19.71 8.03 -7.30
CA THR A 158 21.13 8.35 -7.51
C THR A 158 21.50 8.22 -8.99
N LEU A 159 22.58 8.89 -9.39
CA LEU A 159 23.10 8.76 -10.77
C LEU A 159 23.47 7.32 -11.13
N GLU A 160 23.93 6.52 -10.16
CA GLU A 160 24.26 5.11 -10.40
C GLU A 160 23.04 4.23 -10.59
N GLU A 161 21.97 4.47 -9.83
CA GLU A 161 20.70 3.75 -10.01
C GLU A 161 20.08 4.08 -11.36
N PHE A 162 20.11 5.36 -11.76
CA PHE A 162 19.59 5.81 -13.05
C PHE A 162 20.33 5.15 -14.24
N LYS A 163 21.66 5.04 -14.16
CA LYS A 163 22.47 4.38 -15.21
C LYS A 163 22.24 2.88 -15.34
N LYS A 164 21.66 2.24 -14.32
CA LYS A 164 21.37 0.80 -14.29
C LYS A 164 19.94 0.47 -14.74
N LEU A 165 19.19 1.46 -15.23
CA LEU A 165 17.83 1.23 -15.72
C LEU A 165 17.87 0.64 -17.12
N SER A 166 17.00 -0.33 -17.39
CA SER A 166 16.71 -0.76 -18.77
C SER A 166 15.91 0.32 -19.51
N GLU A 167 15.81 0.20 -20.84
CA GLU A 167 14.95 1.08 -21.65
C GLU A 167 13.48 1.00 -21.21
N GLU A 168 13.00 -0.20 -20.88
CA GLU A 168 11.63 -0.44 -20.42
C GLU A 168 11.37 0.14 -19.01
N GLU A 169 12.34 0.03 -18.10
CA GLU A 169 12.29 0.66 -16.79
C GLU A 169 12.30 2.19 -16.90
N MET A 170 13.10 2.75 -17.80
CA MET A 170 13.17 4.18 -18.06
C MET A 170 11.85 4.71 -18.64
N ALA A 171 11.27 3.99 -19.61
CA ALA A 171 9.95 4.33 -20.16
C ALA A 171 8.84 4.30 -19.08
N THR A 172 8.91 3.33 -18.17
CA THR A 172 7.98 3.23 -17.03
C THR A 172 8.13 4.42 -16.08
N ILE A 173 9.36 4.81 -15.75
CA ILE A 173 9.65 5.98 -14.89
C ILE A 173 9.17 7.27 -15.55
N ASP A 174 9.40 7.44 -16.85
CA ASP A 174 8.92 8.58 -17.62
C ASP A 174 7.39 8.68 -17.61
N LYS A 175 6.71 7.53 -17.72
CA LYS A 175 5.25 7.46 -17.64
C LYS A 175 4.76 7.91 -16.26
N VAL A 176 5.36 7.41 -15.18
CA VAL A 176 5.02 7.82 -13.81
C VAL A 176 5.20 9.32 -13.58
N CYS A 177 6.19 9.95 -14.23
CA CYS A 177 6.42 11.40 -14.12
C CYS A 177 5.40 12.26 -14.89
N LYS A 178 4.77 11.72 -15.94
CA LYS A 178 3.95 12.49 -16.90
C LYS A 178 2.44 12.37 -16.63
N GLU A 179 1.98 11.24 -16.11
CA GLU A 179 0.56 10.97 -15.93
C GLU A 179 0.05 11.47 -14.58
N GLU A 180 -1.17 12.01 -14.56
CA GLU A 180 -1.84 12.42 -13.31
C GLU A 180 -2.28 11.21 -12.47
N ALA A 181 -2.48 10.04 -13.10
CA ALA A 181 -2.87 8.80 -12.45
C ALA A 181 -1.81 7.71 -12.66
N ASN A 182 -1.21 7.23 -11.57
CA ASN A 182 -0.12 6.24 -11.59
C ASN A 182 -0.55 4.90 -10.99
N SER A 183 -1.75 4.42 -11.33
CA SER A 183 -2.27 3.15 -10.84
C SER A 183 -1.50 1.94 -11.41
N PHE A 184 -1.25 0.93 -10.58
CA PHE A 184 -0.49 -0.27 -10.93
C PHE A 184 -0.97 -0.96 -12.22
N ILE A 185 -2.29 -0.98 -12.46
CA ILE A 185 -2.90 -1.56 -13.66
C ILE A 185 -2.40 -0.96 -14.99
N LEU A 186 -1.84 0.26 -14.96
CA LEU A 186 -1.36 0.96 -16.14
C LEU A 186 0.07 0.55 -16.55
N PHE A 187 0.74 -0.29 -15.77
CA PHE A 187 2.15 -0.63 -15.98
C PHE A 187 2.35 -2.14 -16.14
N ASP A 188 3.50 -2.51 -16.71
CA ASP A 188 3.93 -3.91 -16.72
C ASP A 188 4.22 -4.38 -15.27
N PRO A 189 3.53 -5.42 -14.78
CA PRO A 189 3.71 -5.92 -13.42
C PRO A 189 5.13 -6.35 -13.10
N GLU A 190 5.86 -6.93 -14.05
CA GLU A 190 7.20 -7.47 -13.81
C GLU A 190 8.24 -6.35 -13.74
N ILE A 191 8.09 -5.31 -14.56
CA ILE A 191 8.93 -4.10 -14.48
C ILE A 191 8.72 -3.41 -13.13
N VAL A 192 7.47 -3.16 -12.74
CA VAL A 192 7.17 -2.46 -11.48
C VAL A 192 7.63 -3.27 -10.26
N LYS A 193 7.41 -4.59 -10.24
CA LYS A 193 7.94 -5.46 -9.17
C LYS A 193 9.47 -5.45 -9.15
N GLY A 194 10.14 -5.44 -10.30
CA GLY A 194 11.60 -5.32 -10.40
C GLY A 194 12.12 -4.02 -9.77
N LEU A 195 11.51 -2.89 -10.13
CA LEU A 195 11.80 -1.58 -9.53
C LEU A 195 11.53 -1.56 -8.02
N TYR A 196 10.44 -2.18 -7.57
CA TYR A 196 10.09 -2.30 -6.16
C TYR A 196 11.11 -3.11 -5.36
N ARG A 197 11.52 -4.29 -5.86
CA ARG A 197 12.55 -5.14 -5.22
C ARG A 197 13.90 -4.41 -5.09
N ARG A 198 14.21 -3.52 -6.04
CA ARG A 198 15.40 -2.64 -6.01
C ARG A 198 15.22 -1.39 -5.12
N GLY A 199 14.04 -1.16 -4.58
CA GLY A 199 13.74 0.02 -3.75
C GLY A 199 13.71 1.33 -4.54
N LEU A 200 13.40 1.27 -5.84
CA LEU A 200 13.30 2.44 -6.73
C LEU A 200 11.88 3.02 -6.80
N ILE A 201 10.88 2.24 -6.38
CA ILE A 201 9.50 2.69 -6.21
C ILE A 201 8.95 2.23 -4.87
N TYR A 202 7.86 2.87 -4.44
CA TYR A 202 7.01 2.41 -3.36
C TYR A 202 5.55 2.44 -3.80
N PHE A 203 4.70 1.65 -3.15
CA PHE A 203 3.28 1.64 -3.43
C PHE A 203 2.51 2.57 -2.50
N ASP A 204 1.78 3.51 -3.08
CA ASP A 204 0.74 4.25 -2.39
C ASP A 204 -0.59 3.49 -2.46
N VAL A 205 -1.40 3.60 -1.41
CA VAL A 205 -2.70 2.93 -1.31
C VAL A 205 -3.72 4.03 -1.01
N PRO A 206 -4.17 4.76 -2.05
CA PRO A 206 -4.97 5.96 -1.89
C PRO A 206 -6.38 5.61 -1.41
N VAL A 207 -6.79 6.25 -0.31
CA VAL A 207 -8.15 6.14 0.23
C VAL A 207 -8.80 7.51 0.22
N TYR A 208 -9.92 7.63 -0.48
CA TYR A 208 -10.69 8.86 -0.64
C TYR A 208 -11.89 8.89 0.31
N PRO A 209 -12.46 10.08 0.61
CA PRO A 209 -13.58 10.21 1.54
C PRO A 209 -14.81 9.39 1.15
N ASP A 210 -15.08 9.26 -0.15
CA ASP A 210 -16.26 8.55 -0.69
C ASP A 210 -16.03 7.06 -0.91
N ASP A 211 -14.80 6.56 -0.64
CA ASP A 211 -14.49 5.15 -0.78
C ASP A 211 -15.29 4.28 0.20
N ARG A 212 -15.57 3.04 -0.20
CA ARG A 212 -16.29 2.05 0.60
C ARG A 212 -15.46 0.78 0.69
N PHE A 213 -15.47 0.13 1.85
CA PHE A 213 -14.67 -1.06 2.09
C PHE A 213 -15.53 -2.24 2.54
N LYS A 214 -15.17 -3.44 2.07
CA LYS A 214 -15.78 -4.71 2.45
C LYS A 214 -14.75 -5.59 3.15
N GLY A 215 -15.25 -6.51 3.98
CA GLY A 215 -14.48 -7.68 4.38
C GLY A 215 -13.41 -7.42 5.45
N LEU A 216 -13.71 -6.58 6.45
CA LEU A 216 -12.93 -6.39 7.68
C LEU A 216 -12.86 -7.69 8.52
N LYS A 217 -12.10 -8.66 8.02
CA LYS A 217 -11.87 -9.98 8.65
C LYS A 217 -10.40 -10.07 9.06
N GLY A 218 -10.17 -10.53 10.29
CA GLY A 218 -8.82 -10.98 10.68
C GLY A 218 -8.20 -10.32 11.92
N LEU A 219 -8.92 -9.52 12.71
CA LEU A 219 -8.38 -9.07 13.99
C LEU A 219 -8.65 -10.07 15.11
N PHE A 220 -7.57 -10.63 15.64
CA PHE A 220 -7.56 -11.18 17.00
C PHE A 220 -6.69 -10.25 17.86
N PRO A 221 -7.29 -9.36 18.67
CA PRO A 221 -6.51 -8.57 19.62
C PRO A 221 -5.98 -9.51 20.71
N THR A 222 -4.69 -9.79 20.71
CA THR A 222 -3.99 -10.30 21.89
C THR A 222 -2.72 -9.52 22.10
N GLY A 223 -2.68 -8.70 23.15
CA GLY A 223 -1.44 -8.12 23.64
C GLY A 223 -1.58 -6.70 24.18
N SER A 224 -1.19 -6.53 25.44
CA SER A 224 -0.95 -5.24 26.06
C SER A 224 0.37 -4.66 25.51
N SER A 225 0.31 -3.91 24.41
CA SER A 225 1.44 -3.06 24.01
C SER A 225 1.59 -1.94 25.03
N HIS A 226 2.82 -1.67 25.50
CA HIS A 226 3.13 -0.50 26.32
C HIS A 226 3.13 0.81 25.52
N TYR A 227 3.12 0.72 24.19
CA TYR A 227 3.07 1.85 23.27
C TYR A 227 1.67 1.97 22.65
N GLU A 228 1.05 3.14 22.83
CA GLU A 228 -0.22 3.51 22.20
C GLU A 228 0.06 4.03 20.77
N ASP A 229 -0.19 3.18 19.76
CA ASP A 229 -0.12 3.58 18.36
C ASP A 229 -1.42 4.28 17.94
N PRO A 230 -1.38 5.56 17.51
CA PRO A 230 -2.58 6.28 17.09
C PRO A 230 -3.36 5.61 15.94
N ILE A 231 -2.67 4.85 15.09
CA ILE A 231 -3.29 4.15 13.95
C ILE A 231 -3.96 2.86 14.42
N GLU A 232 -3.41 2.19 15.44
CA GLU A 232 -3.93 0.93 15.98
C GLU A 232 -5.34 1.11 16.56
N GLU A 233 -5.56 2.14 17.39
CA GLU A 233 -6.87 2.45 17.95
C GLU A 233 -7.93 2.67 16.86
N LEU A 234 -7.55 3.42 15.82
CA LEU A 234 -8.43 3.71 14.69
C LEU A 234 -8.71 2.48 13.84
N LEU A 235 -7.72 1.60 13.64
CA LEU A 235 -7.94 0.32 12.98
C LEU A 235 -9.02 -0.45 13.73
N TYR A 236 -8.86 -0.69 15.03
CA TYR A 236 -9.90 -1.38 15.82
C TYR A 236 -11.27 -0.72 15.71
N ALA A 237 -11.34 0.61 15.77
CA ALA A 237 -12.58 1.36 15.65
C ALA A 237 -13.25 1.18 14.27
N VAL A 238 -12.47 1.20 13.18
CA VAL A 238 -12.95 0.89 11.82
C VAL A 238 -13.52 -0.52 11.75
N PHE A 239 -12.82 -1.51 12.31
CA PHE A 239 -13.29 -2.90 12.31
C PHE A 239 -14.62 -3.09 13.05
N VAL A 240 -14.86 -2.33 14.13
CA VAL A 240 -16.08 -2.46 14.94
C VAL A 240 -17.28 -1.74 14.32
N VAL A 241 -17.06 -0.59 13.67
CA VAL A 241 -18.15 0.31 13.25
C VAL A 241 -18.45 0.24 11.75
N SER A 242 -17.57 -0.36 10.95
CA SER A 242 -17.76 -0.41 9.50
C SER A 242 -18.97 -1.24 9.09
N SER A 243 -19.86 -0.63 8.31
CA SER A 243 -20.85 -1.33 7.48
C SER A 243 -20.36 -1.36 6.03
N GLU A 244 -20.77 -2.36 5.24
CA GLU A 244 -20.38 -2.48 3.82
C GLU A 244 -20.83 -1.28 2.95
N ASN A 245 -21.76 -0.47 3.46
CA ASN A 245 -22.37 0.65 2.78
C ASN A 245 -22.03 2.01 3.42
N SER A 246 -21.03 2.09 4.29
CA SER A 246 -20.58 3.38 4.84
C SER A 246 -19.37 3.90 4.06
N THR A 247 -19.34 5.19 3.74
CA THR A 247 -18.14 5.84 3.20
C THR A 247 -17.11 6.07 4.30
N VAL A 248 -15.85 6.31 3.93
CA VAL A 248 -14.80 6.68 4.89
C VAL A 248 -15.18 7.97 5.63
N ALA A 249 -15.76 8.95 4.94
CA ALA A 249 -16.22 10.20 5.54
C ALA A 249 -17.31 9.97 6.62
N GLU A 250 -18.29 9.12 6.32
CA GLU A 250 -19.37 8.76 7.26
C GLU A 250 -18.82 8.03 8.49
N LEU A 251 -17.85 7.13 8.28
CA LEU A 251 -17.17 6.43 9.38
C LEU A 251 -16.36 7.40 10.25
N ALA A 252 -15.65 8.35 9.65
CA ALA A 252 -14.88 9.35 10.39
C ALA A 252 -15.80 10.22 11.25
N ALA A 253 -16.93 10.66 10.70
CA ALA A 253 -17.94 11.42 11.44
C ALA A 253 -18.54 10.61 12.61
N THR A 254 -18.84 9.33 12.39
CA THR A 254 -19.41 8.44 13.41
C THR A 254 -18.44 8.18 14.55
N LEU A 255 -17.16 7.96 14.22
CA LEU A 255 -16.08 7.70 15.19
C LEU A 255 -15.54 8.97 15.84
N GLN A 256 -15.95 10.16 15.39
CA GLN A 256 -15.37 11.45 15.77
C GLN A 256 -13.84 11.47 15.59
N ALA A 257 -13.37 10.80 14.54
CA ALA A 257 -11.96 10.70 14.20
C ALA A 257 -11.61 11.70 13.09
N ASP A 258 -10.34 12.09 13.03
CA ASP A 258 -9.84 12.87 11.91
C ASP A 258 -9.89 12.04 10.63
N LEU A 259 -10.44 12.63 9.55
CA LEU A 259 -10.62 11.94 8.27
C LEU A 259 -9.30 11.42 7.70
N SER A 260 -8.22 12.20 7.79
CA SER A 260 -6.91 11.80 7.26
C SER A 260 -6.32 10.62 8.01
N GLN A 261 -6.54 10.55 9.33
CA GLN A 261 -6.12 9.43 10.14
C GLN A 261 -6.93 8.18 9.83
N LEU A 262 -8.25 8.32 9.61
CA LEU A 262 -9.08 7.19 9.22
C LEU A 262 -8.73 6.66 7.82
N GLN A 263 -8.47 7.55 6.86
CA GLN A 263 -7.97 7.18 5.54
C GLN A 263 -6.64 6.41 5.63
N SER A 264 -5.75 6.84 6.53
CA SER A 264 -4.47 6.16 6.79
C SER A 264 -4.67 4.76 7.38
N ALA A 265 -5.60 4.60 8.32
CA ALA A 265 -5.96 3.31 8.90
C ALA A 265 -6.60 2.38 7.83
N ALA A 266 -7.56 2.88 7.04
CA ALA A 266 -8.19 2.12 5.96
C ALA A 266 -7.16 1.69 4.89
N SER A 267 -6.26 2.61 4.51
CA SER A 267 -5.15 2.33 3.59
C SER A 267 -4.28 1.17 4.09
N PHE A 268 -3.97 1.18 5.40
CA PHE A 268 -3.21 0.10 6.02
C PHE A 268 -3.97 -1.23 6.06
N ALA A 269 -5.26 -1.21 6.40
CA ALA A 269 -6.10 -2.41 6.37
C ALA A 269 -6.15 -3.04 4.95
N CYS A 270 -6.19 -2.22 3.90
CA CYS A 270 -6.08 -2.68 2.52
C CYS A 270 -4.73 -3.31 2.20
N ARG A 271 -3.62 -2.74 2.68
CA ARG A 271 -2.28 -3.30 2.47
C ARG A 271 -2.14 -4.71 3.05
N LEU A 272 -2.83 -4.98 4.15
CA LEU A 272 -2.85 -6.30 4.80
C LEU A 272 -3.89 -7.26 4.22
N GLY A 273 -4.69 -6.83 3.24
CA GLY A 273 -5.77 -7.62 2.67
C GLY A 273 -6.96 -7.82 3.63
N TRP A 274 -7.02 -7.04 4.70
CA TRP A 274 -8.13 -7.08 5.65
C TRP A 274 -9.29 -6.17 5.25
N ALA A 275 -9.09 -5.27 4.29
CA ALA A 275 -10.15 -4.46 3.73
C ALA A 275 -10.05 -4.46 2.21
N VAL A 276 -11.16 -4.71 1.54
CA VAL A 276 -11.25 -4.70 0.07
C VAL A 276 -12.03 -3.46 -0.34
N LYS A 277 -11.40 -2.57 -1.11
CA LYS A 277 -12.05 -1.39 -1.67
C LYS A 277 -13.15 -1.84 -2.65
N SER A 278 -14.36 -1.34 -2.43
CA SER A 278 -15.46 -1.54 -3.37
C SER A 278 -15.27 -0.59 -4.54
N ILE A 279 -15.00 -1.14 -5.73
CA ILE A 279 -14.90 -0.38 -6.97
C ILE A 279 -16.24 -0.54 -7.68
N ASP A 280 -16.98 0.55 -7.85
CA ASP A 280 -18.21 0.54 -8.66
C ASP A 280 -17.83 0.52 -10.15
N PRO A 281 -18.18 -0.54 -10.91
CA PRO A 281 -17.87 -0.60 -12.33
C PRO A 281 -18.41 0.59 -13.13
N ALA A 282 -19.50 1.23 -12.69
CA ALA A 282 -20.08 2.39 -13.38
C ALA A 282 -19.18 3.64 -13.27
N SER A 283 -18.46 3.81 -12.16
CA SER A 283 -17.56 4.96 -11.95
C SER A 283 -16.35 4.94 -12.88
N VAL A 284 -15.82 3.75 -13.19
CA VAL A 284 -14.66 3.55 -14.08
C VAL A 284 -14.97 3.90 -15.54
N LEU A 285 -16.23 3.75 -15.96
CA LEU A 285 -16.69 4.08 -17.31
C LEU A 285 -16.86 5.59 -17.54
N HIS A 286 -17.15 6.36 -16.48
CA HIS A 286 -17.32 7.81 -16.59
C HIS A 286 -16.01 8.58 -16.70
N ASP A 287 -14.93 8.15 -16.04
CA ASP A 287 -13.61 8.76 -16.19
C ASP A 287 -13.00 8.53 -17.60
N SER A 288 -13.36 7.42 -18.24
CA SER A 288 -12.87 7.08 -19.59
C SER A 288 -13.54 7.90 -20.71
N THR A 289 -14.67 8.55 -20.45
CA THR A 289 -15.46 9.28 -21.46
C THR A 289 -15.27 10.80 -21.42
N ALA A 290 -14.62 11.34 -20.39
CA ALA A 290 -14.32 12.77 -20.29
C ALA A 290 -13.02 13.20 -21.00
N SER A 291 -12.13 12.24 -21.31
CA SER A 291 -10.89 12.52 -22.05
C SER A 291 -11.08 12.35 -23.56
N GLY A 292 -11.59 13.40 -24.18
CA GLY A 292 -11.30 13.72 -25.58
C GLY A 292 -12.43 13.55 -26.59
N ILE A 293 -13.29 14.56 -26.71
CA ILE A 293 -13.73 15.11 -28.02
C ILE A 293 -13.97 16.61 -27.83
N PRO A 294 -13.23 17.52 -28.52
CA PRO A 294 -13.62 18.91 -28.59
C PRO A 294 -14.80 19.05 -29.56
N ASN A 295 -15.95 19.53 -29.08
CA ASN A 295 -17.08 19.89 -29.92
C ASN A 295 -16.67 21.03 -30.87
N ILE A 296 -16.34 20.68 -32.10
CA ILE A 296 -16.18 21.64 -33.19
C ILE A 296 -17.60 22.06 -33.60
N ASN A 297 -17.97 23.28 -33.22
CA ASN A 297 -19.09 24.01 -33.81
C ASN A 297 -18.81 24.26 -35.28
N LEU A 298 -19.67 23.76 -36.17
CA LEU A 298 -19.79 24.27 -37.54
C LEU A 298 -21.27 24.47 -37.87
N SER A 299 -21.66 25.74 -37.84
CA SER A 299 -22.79 26.31 -38.56
C SER A 299 -22.50 26.33 -40.06
N ASP A 300 -23.40 25.83 -40.89
CA ASP A 300 -23.79 26.55 -42.12
C ASP A 300 -25.13 26.03 -42.67
N GLU A 301 -25.85 26.97 -43.28
CA GLU A 301 -27.27 26.99 -43.65
C GLU A 301 -27.60 26.35 -45.03
N GLU A 302 -28.92 26.13 -45.26
CA GLU A 302 -29.67 26.03 -46.54
C GLU A 302 -29.41 24.78 -47.43
N ASP A 303 -30.36 24.15 -48.15
CA ASP A 303 -31.73 24.42 -48.59
C ASP A 303 -32.35 23.11 -49.16
N GLY A 304 -33.68 23.01 -49.23
CA GLY A 304 -34.35 22.42 -50.41
C GLY A 304 -34.75 20.93 -50.47
N SER A 305 -36.02 20.68 -50.14
CA SER A 305 -37.01 19.95 -50.97
C SER A 305 -37.15 18.40 -51.00
N ARG A 306 -38.32 17.97 -50.49
CA ARG A 306 -39.38 17.13 -51.12
C ARG A 306 -39.16 15.61 -51.37
N ALA A 307 -39.82 14.84 -50.49
CA ALA A 307 -40.92 13.89 -50.77
C ALA A 307 -40.71 12.56 -51.54
N SER A 308 -41.23 11.50 -50.88
CA SER A 308 -42.12 10.43 -51.38
C SER A 308 -41.59 9.14 -52.03
N VAL A 309 -41.94 8.03 -51.34
CA VAL A 309 -42.72 6.86 -51.84
C VAL A 309 -41.96 5.61 -52.34
N SER A 310 -42.03 4.58 -51.47
CA SER A 310 -42.59 3.24 -51.68
C SER A 310 -41.89 2.18 -52.55
N SER A 311 -42.15 0.95 -52.10
CA SER A 311 -42.34 -0.33 -52.81
C SER A 311 -41.12 -1.25 -52.79
N LEU A 312 -41.11 -2.33 -51.99
CA LEU A 312 -41.94 -3.56 -51.94
C LEU A 312 -41.28 -4.73 -52.69
N ASN A 313 -41.37 -5.88 -52.01
CA ASN A 313 -41.32 -7.28 -52.47
C ASN A 313 -40.00 -8.02 -52.22
N MET A 314 -39.99 -8.97 -51.25
CA MET A 314 -40.42 -10.38 -51.37
C MET A 314 -39.43 -11.15 -52.25
N SER A 315 -38.89 -12.32 -51.94
CA SER A 315 -39.26 -13.54 -51.19
C SER A 315 -38.01 -14.45 -51.31
N ASN A 316 -37.72 -15.49 -50.54
CA ASN A 316 -38.49 -16.73 -50.44
C ASN A 316 -37.77 -17.71 -49.48
N ASP A 317 -38.57 -18.53 -48.81
CA ASP A 317 -38.24 -19.66 -47.93
C ASP A 317 -37.38 -20.79 -48.54
N GLY A 318 -36.82 -21.65 -47.67
CA GLY A 318 -36.43 -23.00 -48.09
C GLY A 318 -35.62 -23.85 -47.10
N THR A 319 -36.32 -24.62 -46.28
CA THR A 319 -35.95 -25.55 -45.20
C THR A 319 -35.23 -26.88 -45.57
N THR A 320 -34.76 -27.58 -44.52
CA THR A 320 -34.49 -29.06 -44.31
C THR A 320 -33.07 -29.60 -44.59
N VAL A 321 -32.47 -30.62 -43.95
CA VAL A 321 -32.66 -31.48 -42.74
C VAL A 321 -31.36 -32.35 -42.61
N GLN A 322 -30.89 -32.56 -41.37
CA GLN A 322 -30.17 -33.69 -40.71
C GLN A 322 -29.10 -34.62 -41.37
N GLN A 323 -28.11 -34.92 -40.50
CA GLN A 323 -27.48 -36.22 -40.13
C GLN A 323 -26.21 -36.74 -40.85
N GLY A 324 -25.18 -37.07 -40.04
CA GLY A 324 -24.03 -37.88 -40.47
C GLY A 324 -22.82 -37.86 -39.51
N ASP A 325 -22.78 -38.85 -38.62
CA ASP A 325 -21.70 -39.38 -37.75
C ASP A 325 -20.31 -39.54 -38.41
N ILE A 326 -19.14 -39.84 -37.80
CA ILE A 326 -18.51 -39.93 -36.47
C ILE A 326 -17.01 -40.26 -36.74
N LEU A 327 -16.13 -39.89 -35.78
CA LEU A 327 -14.76 -40.39 -35.47
C LEU A 327 -13.54 -39.87 -36.28
N GLY A 328 -12.60 -39.30 -35.53
CA GLY A 328 -11.23 -38.98 -35.95
C GLY A 328 -10.47 -38.18 -34.88
N THR A 329 -10.27 -38.81 -33.72
CA THR A 329 -9.56 -38.32 -32.53
C THR A 329 -8.09 -37.98 -32.81
N GLU A 330 -7.56 -36.88 -32.25
CA GLU A 330 -6.36 -36.88 -31.39
C GLU A 330 -6.07 -35.50 -30.75
N ASN A 331 -6.17 -35.49 -29.41
CA ASN A 331 -5.30 -34.84 -28.42
C ASN A 331 -5.12 -33.31 -28.40
N TYR A 332 -5.83 -32.64 -27.47
CA TYR A 332 -5.19 -31.79 -26.45
C TYR A 332 -5.96 -31.89 -25.12
N GLY A 333 -5.21 -32.15 -24.05
CA GLY A 333 -5.69 -32.46 -22.70
C GLY A 333 -6.24 -31.25 -21.92
N PRO A 334 -6.77 -31.53 -20.71
CA PRO A 334 -7.78 -30.71 -20.06
C PRO A 334 -7.21 -29.55 -19.24
N ALA A 335 -7.89 -28.42 -19.31
CA ALA A 335 -7.73 -27.30 -18.39
C ALA A 335 -8.09 -27.77 -16.96
N SER A 336 -7.11 -27.70 -16.06
CA SER A 336 -7.27 -27.99 -14.64
C SER A 336 -8.11 -26.91 -13.97
N ALA A 337 -9.32 -27.28 -13.56
CA ALA A 337 -10.16 -26.51 -12.66
C ALA A 337 -9.61 -26.63 -11.23
N TYR A 338 -9.17 -25.52 -10.63
CA TYR A 338 -8.81 -25.48 -9.22
C TYR A 338 -10.08 -25.42 -8.34
N THR A 339 -10.46 -26.59 -7.86
CA THR A 339 -11.41 -26.84 -6.77
C THR A 339 -10.97 -26.13 -5.49
N ARG A 340 -11.84 -25.31 -4.93
CA ARG A 340 -11.72 -24.77 -3.56
C ARG A 340 -12.10 -25.86 -2.56
N VAL A 341 -11.16 -26.28 -1.73
CA VAL A 341 -11.43 -27.13 -0.55
C VAL A 341 -11.49 -26.22 0.67
N ALA A 342 -12.62 -26.24 1.37
CA ALA A 342 -12.82 -25.56 2.64
C ALA A 342 -12.19 -26.39 3.76
N PHE A 343 -11.38 -25.75 4.61
CA PHE A 343 -11.06 -26.29 5.93
C PHE A 343 -12.08 -25.77 6.93
N VAL A 344 -12.78 -26.70 7.57
CA VAL A 344 -13.61 -26.50 8.76
C VAL A 344 -12.66 -26.51 9.96
N CYS A 345 -12.78 -25.50 10.83
CA CYS A 345 -12.39 -25.62 12.23
C CYS A 345 -13.63 -25.97 13.05
#